data_AF-A0A4V1XB93-F1
#
_entry.id   AF-A0A4V1XB93-F1
#
_cell.length_a   1.000
_cell.length_b   1.000
_cell.length_c   1.000
_cell.angle_alpha   90.00
_cell.angle_beta   90.00
_cell.angle_gamma   90.00
#
_symmetry.space_group_name_H-M   'P 1'
#
loop_
_entity.id
_entity.type
_entity.pdbx_description
1 polymer ?
#
loop_
_entity_poly.entity_id
_entity_poly.type
_entity_poly.pdbx_seq_one_letter_code
_entity_poly.pdbx_strand_id
1 'polypeptide(L)'
;MSESNGSSGSNGGDDPLSVYHLPRPLPLWLNASYAKHIVKGNFMTLSARPKTVEPAEWLAHQVVEHYRNLWNFVRVIHEKEEDGRTICNPGTCPRMSAGAKREPVELPAYEYITLMQRWISGKIDDTSIFPTDANGVSYSHNPSVTNSPLSQLTNPGEKDWVGKRSGFPENFIEVCQTIFRQMFRVYAHLYWAHFIEPFYHLNLEKQLNSCFSHFILTACALDMLKPQELEPMQPLIDLWAANGTFPPGSKAYDYANQRAGERLMQLANVTA
;
A
#
# COMPACT_ATOMS: atom_id res chain seq x y z
N MET A 1 5.35 -58.83 22.46
CA MET A 1 4.13 -58.03 22.67
C MET A 1 4.46 -56.62 22.24
N SER A 2 3.92 -56.23 21.09
CA SER A 2 4.08 -54.93 20.44
C SER A 2 3.11 -53.94 21.06
N GLU A 3 3.63 -52.90 21.73
CA GLU A 3 2.79 -51.80 22.21
C GLU A 3 2.58 -50.78 21.09
N SER A 4 1.30 -50.53 20.85
CA SER A 4 0.71 -49.77 19.75
C SER A 4 0.86 -48.27 19.93
N ASN A 5 1.41 -47.66 18.89
CA ASN A 5 1.53 -46.23 18.67
C ASN A 5 0.13 -45.59 18.54
N GLY A 6 -0.27 -44.77 19.51
CA GLY A 6 -1.50 -43.98 19.46
C GLY A 6 -1.29 -42.70 18.66
N SER A 7 -1.42 -42.79 17.33
CA SER A 7 -1.43 -41.64 16.45
C SER A 7 -2.76 -40.89 16.57
N SER A 8 -2.77 -39.78 17.32
CA SER A 8 -3.84 -38.79 17.23
C SER A 8 -3.66 -37.99 15.95
N GLY A 9 -4.29 -38.44 14.87
CA GLY A 9 -4.39 -37.69 13.62
C GLY A 9 -5.24 -36.44 13.82
N SER A 10 -4.59 -35.27 13.86
CA SER A 10 -5.27 -34.00 13.63
C SER A 10 -5.31 -33.71 12.14
N ASN A 11 -6.51 -33.60 11.57
CA ASN A 11 -6.82 -33.25 10.18
C ASN A 11 -5.81 -32.27 9.54
N GLY A 12 -4.83 -32.80 8.82
CA GLY A 12 -3.86 -32.05 8.02
C GLY A 12 -4.41 -31.65 6.64
N GLY A 13 -5.66 -31.17 6.61
CA GLY A 13 -6.33 -30.75 5.38
C GLY A 13 -6.37 -29.23 5.26
N ASP A 14 -5.41 -28.68 4.51
CA ASP A 14 -5.46 -27.37 3.87
C ASP A 14 -5.59 -26.14 4.80
N ASP A 15 -4.57 -25.89 5.64
CA ASP A 15 -4.44 -24.59 6.34
C ASP A 15 -4.29 -23.48 5.27
N PRO A 16 -5.24 -22.54 5.14
CA PRO A 16 -5.21 -21.52 4.09
C PRO A 16 -3.99 -20.59 4.19
N LEU A 17 -3.29 -20.57 5.34
CA LEU A 17 -2.07 -19.79 5.54
C LEU A 17 -0.80 -20.46 4.99
N SER A 18 -0.87 -21.75 4.64
CA SER A 18 0.28 -22.50 4.12
C SER A 18 0.88 -21.89 2.85
N VAL A 19 0.05 -21.23 2.03
CA VAL A 19 0.44 -20.55 0.77
C VAL A 19 1.42 -19.40 1.00
N TYR A 20 1.39 -18.78 2.19
CA TYR A 20 2.18 -17.58 2.48
C TYR A 20 3.57 -17.85 3.05
N HIS A 21 3.87 -19.09 3.48
CA HIS A 21 5.15 -19.47 4.11
C HIS A 21 5.59 -18.48 5.22
N LEU A 22 4.65 -18.10 6.08
CA LEU A 22 4.88 -17.16 7.17
C LEU A 22 5.84 -17.75 8.24
N PRO A 23 6.67 -16.91 8.89
CA PRO A 23 7.50 -17.36 10.00
C PRO A 23 6.63 -17.83 11.17
N ARG A 24 7.21 -18.68 12.04
CA ARG A 24 6.60 -19.09 13.30
C ARG A 24 7.54 -18.71 14.46
N PRO A 25 7.10 -17.93 15.47
CA PRO A 25 5.74 -17.40 15.63
C PRO A 25 5.34 -16.41 14.54
N LEU A 26 4.02 -16.24 14.34
CA LEU A 26 3.50 -15.31 13.33
C LEU A 26 3.92 -13.86 13.66
N PRO A 27 4.19 -13.03 12.65
CA PRO A 27 4.50 -11.62 12.87
C PRO A 27 3.39 -10.90 13.65
N LEU A 28 3.77 -9.98 14.55
CA LEU A 28 2.83 -9.29 15.44
C LEU A 28 1.76 -8.49 14.67
N TRP A 29 2.12 -7.94 13.52
CA TRP A 29 1.20 -7.21 12.64
C TRP A 29 0.12 -8.08 11.99
N LEU A 30 0.22 -9.41 12.07
CA LEU A 30 -0.84 -10.34 11.65
C LEU A 30 -1.79 -10.76 12.77
N ASN A 31 -1.55 -10.31 14.00
CA ASN A 31 -2.47 -10.54 15.09
C ASN A 31 -3.53 -9.41 15.12
N ALA A 32 -4.81 -9.80 15.07
CA ALA A 32 -5.96 -8.90 15.00
C ALA A 32 -6.02 -7.88 16.15
N SER A 33 -5.40 -8.18 17.30
CA SER A 33 -5.30 -7.27 18.44
C SER A 33 -4.42 -6.06 18.15
N TYR A 34 -3.42 -6.20 17.27
CA TYR A 34 -2.43 -5.18 16.92
C TYR A 34 -2.65 -4.59 15.52
N ALA A 35 -3.43 -5.24 14.66
CA ALA A 35 -3.81 -4.75 13.33
C ALA A 35 -4.98 -3.72 13.35
N LYS A 36 -5.15 -2.98 14.45
CA LYS A 36 -6.25 -2.02 14.68
C LYS A 36 -5.93 -0.65 14.07
N HIS A 37 -6.98 0.14 13.82
CA HIS A 37 -6.90 1.46 13.21
C HIS A 37 -7.21 2.58 14.21
N ILE A 38 -6.78 3.81 13.93
CA ILE A 38 -7.13 4.99 14.73
C ILE A 38 -8.60 5.40 14.54
N VAL A 39 -9.18 5.09 13.38
CA VAL A 39 -10.56 5.43 13.04
C VAL A 39 -11.31 4.17 12.61
N LYS A 40 -12.57 4.06 13.03
CA LYS A 40 -13.53 3.10 12.46
C LYS A 40 -14.28 3.84 11.36
N GLY A 41 -13.91 3.62 10.10
CA GLY A 41 -14.51 4.37 9.00
C GLY A 41 -14.20 3.78 7.63
N ASN A 42 -15.09 4.05 6.68
CA ASN A 42 -14.92 3.63 5.30
C ASN A 42 -14.00 4.61 4.55
N PHE A 43 -12.71 4.28 4.48
CA PHE A 43 -11.71 5.07 3.76
C PHE A 43 -12.00 5.19 2.24
N MET A 44 -12.90 4.37 1.67
CA MET A 44 -13.28 4.48 0.25
C MET A 44 -13.80 5.87 -0.12
N THR A 45 -14.43 6.56 0.83
CA THR A 45 -14.92 7.93 0.60
C THR A 45 -13.79 8.93 0.42
N LEU A 46 -12.64 8.71 1.05
CA LEU A 46 -11.44 9.55 0.91
C LEU A 46 -10.69 9.28 -0.41
N SER A 47 -10.80 8.06 -0.93
CA SER A 47 -10.20 7.63 -2.20
C SER A 47 -11.08 7.93 -3.42
N ALA A 48 -12.37 8.24 -3.21
CA ALA A 48 -13.33 8.48 -4.27
C ALA A 48 -13.08 9.81 -4.97
N ARG A 49 -12.81 9.76 -6.28
CA ARG A 49 -12.64 10.95 -7.10
C ARG A 49 -13.93 11.78 -7.14
N PRO A 50 -13.89 13.08 -6.79
CA PRO A 50 -15.01 13.97 -7.03
C PRO A 50 -15.37 14.04 -8.52
N LYS A 51 -16.66 13.99 -8.86
CA LYS A 51 -17.13 13.93 -10.26
C LYS A 51 -16.67 15.10 -11.13
N THR A 52 -16.37 16.25 -10.52
CA THR A 52 -15.94 17.49 -11.18
C THR A 52 -14.43 17.57 -11.36
N VAL A 53 -13.64 16.79 -10.62
CA VAL A 53 -12.16 16.84 -10.66
C VAL A 53 -11.67 15.92 -11.77
N GLU A 54 -10.74 16.38 -12.61
CA GLU A 54 -10.16 15.55 -13.67
C GLU A 54 -9.42 14.32 -13.09
N PRO A 55 -9.43 13.14 -13.75
CA PRO A 55 -8.77 11.96 -13.19
C PRO A 55 -7.27 12.10 -12.92
N ALA A 56 -6.53 12.81 -13.78
CA ALA A 56 -5.09 13.02 -13.57
C ALA A 56 -4.80 13.94 -12.38
N GLU A 57 -5.56 15.02 -12.22
CA GLU A 57 -5.48 15.92 -11.06
C GLU A 57 -5.74 15.18 -9.75
N TRP A 58 -6.78 14.34 -9.72
CA TRP A 58 -7.07 13.52 -8.55
C TRP A 58 -5.94 12.54 -8.25
N LEU A 59 -5.39 11.89 -9.29
CA LEU A 59 -4.29 10.96 -9.12
C LEU A 59 -3.02 11.66 -8.63
N ALA A 60 -2.70 12.85 -9.17
CA ALA A 60 -1.58 13.66 -8.74
C ALA A 60 -1.67 14.01 -7.25
N HIS A 61 -2.85 14.47 -6.82
CA HIS A 61 -3.13 14.74 -5.41
C HIS A 61 -2.92 13.50 -4.54
N GLN A 62 -3.43 12.34 -4.95
CA GLN A 62 -3.29 11.10 -4.20
C GLN A 62 -1.83 10.63 -4.12
N VAL A 63 -1.04 10.78 -5.19
CA VAL A 63 0.40 10.48 -5.16
C VAL A 63 1.11 11.31 -4.09
N VAL A 64 0.90 12.63 -4.10
CA VAL A 64 1.56 13.55 -3.15
C VAL A 64 1.13 13.26 -1.71
N GLU A 65 -0.16 13.03 -1.49
CA GLU A 65 -0.71 12.76 -0.16
C GLU A 65 -0.18 11.45 0.44
N HIS A 66 -0.22 10.36 -0.33
CA HIS A 66 0.28 9.06 0.13
C HIS A 66 1.80 9.06 0.33
N TYR A 67 2.55 9.76 -0.54
CA TYR A 67 3.98 9.95 -0.36
C TYR A 67 4.29 10.68 0.95
N ARG A 68 3.59 11.79 1.21
CA ARG A 68 3.74 12.56 2.46
C ARG A 68 3.45 11.70 3.69
N ASN A 69 2.38 10.92 3.66
CA ASN A 69 1.99 10.04 4.77
C ASN A 69 3.01 8.94 5.03
N LEU A 70 3.50 8.27 3.98
CA LEU A 70 4.58 7.28 4.09
C LEU A 70 5.86 7.91 4.66
N TRP A 71 6.23 9.10 4.16
CA TRP A 71 7.47 9.75 4.54
C TRP A 71 7.52 10.09 6.03
N ASN A 72 6.39 10.42 6.65
CA ASN A 72 6.31 10.63 8.09
C ASN A 72 6.76 9.39 8.89
N PHE A 73 6.43 8.17 8.45
CA PHE A 73 6.89 6.94 9.11
C PHE A 73 8.36 6.64 8.80
N VAL A 74 8.79 6.88 7.57
CA VAL A 74 10.21 6.72 7.20
C VAL A 74 11.11 7.61 8.03
N ARG A 75 10.69 8.84 8.33
CA ARG A 75 11.45 9.75 9.19
C ARG A 75 11.69 9.17 10.58
N VAL A 76 10.77 8.37 11.13
CA VAL A 76 10.96 7.73 12.44
C VAL A 76 12.13 6.74 12.39
N ILE A 77 12.20 5.88 11.36
CA ILE A 77 13.28 4.89 11.24
C ILE A 77 14.60 5.47 10.72
N HIS A 78 14.58 6.68 10.17
CA HIS A 78 15.75 7.43 9.73
C HIS A 78 16.27 8.42 10.78
N GLU A 79 15.57 8.59 11.90
CA GLU A 79 16.04 9.42 13.01
C GLU A 79 17.33 8.80 13.59
N LYS A 80 18.28 9.66 13.96
CA LYS A 80 19.54 9.21 14.56
C LYS A 80 19.37 9.02 16.05
N GLU A 81 19.82 7.88 16.55
CA GLU A 81 19.95 7.64 17.98
C GLU A 81 21.19 8.34 18.55
N GLU A 82 21.39 8.26 19.87
CA GLU A 82 22.51 8.90 20.57
C GLU A 82 23.88 8.44 20.06
N ASP A 83 23.96 7.22 19.54
CA ASP A 83 25.18 6.65 18.94
C ASP A 83 25.44 7.13 17.50
N GLY A 84 24.56 7.98 16.96
CA GLY A 84 24.63 8.54 15.62
C GLY A 84 24.15 7.61 14.50
N ARG A 85 23.68 6.40 14.82
CA ARG A 85 23.11 5.44 13.86
C ARG A 85 21.61 5.63 13.73
N THR A 86 21.07 5.24 12.58
CA THR A 86 19.62 5.22 12.34
C THR A 86 19.04 3.86 12.69
N ILE A 87 17.75 3.78 13.05
CA ILE A 87 17.08 2.51 13.37
C ILE A 87 17.16 1.55 12.18
N CYS A 88 16.80 2.02 10.98
CA CYS A 88 17.05 1.32 9.73
C CYS A 88 18.44 1.68 9.22
N ASN A 89 19.38 0.72 9.24
CA ASN A 89 20.77 0.92 8.82
C ASN A 89 21.33 -0.36 8.15
N PRO A 90 22.54 -0.33 7.55
CA PRO A 90 23.10 -1.52 6.89
C PRO A 90 23.34 -2.73 7.81
N GLY A 91 23.45 -2.53 9.13
CA GLY A 91 23.59 -3.61 10.11
C GLY A 91 22.25 -4.26 10.45
N THR A 92 21.18 -3.47 10.63
CA THR A 92 19.83 -3.99 10.92
C THR A 92 19.12 -4.49 9.67
N CYS A 93 19.33 -3.82 8.53
CA CYS A 93 18.65 -4.09 7.27
C CYS A 93 19.64 -4.07 6.08
N PRO A 94 20.51 -5.09 5.96
CA PRO A 94 21.54 -5.16 4.92
C PRO A 94 20.97 -5.31 3.50
N ARG A 95 19.69 -5.69 3.37
CA ARG A 95 18.99 -5.86 2.10
C ARG A 95 17.58 -5.32 2.19
N MET A 96 17.08 -4.76 1.09
CA MET A 96 15.66 -4.41 0.96
C MET A 96 14.83 -5.67 0.74
N SER A 97 14.22 -6.19 1.81
CA SER A 97 13.31 -7.34 1.78
C SER A 97 11.89 -6.94 2.17
N ALA A 98 10.93 -7.62 1.55
CA ALA A 98 9.49 -7.50 1.83
C ALA A 98 8.93 -8.92 2.02
N GLY A 99 9.46 -9.65 2.99
CA GLY A 99 9.16 -11.07 3.20
C GLY A 99 10.01 -12.04 2.36
N ALA A 100 9.81 -13.35 2.57
CA ALA A 100 10.73 -14.41 2.14
C ALA A 100 10.71 -14.77 0.64
N LYS A 101 9.74 -14.28 -0.15
CA LYS A 101 9.46 -14.79 -1.51
C LYS A 101 9.96 -13.94 -2.69
N ARG A 102 10.40 -12.70 -2.48
CA ARG A 102 10.93 -11.87 -3.58
C ARG A 102 12.44 -11.76 -3.49
N GLU A 103 13.10 -11.88 -4.64
CA GLU A 103 14.54 -11.66 -4.76
C GLU A 103 14.87 -10.29 -4.17
N PRO A 104 15.63 -10.25 -3.05
CA PRO A 104 15.94 -9.00 -2.41
C PRO A 104 16.77 -8.15 -3.37
N VAL A 105 16.48 -6.85 -3.43
CA VAL A 105 17.40 -5.92 -4.08
C VAL A 105 18.69 -5.96 -3.26
N GLU A 106 19.84 -6.17 -3.91
CA GLU A 106 21.16 -6.20 -3.27
C GLU A 106 21.63 -4.79 -2.86
N LEU A 107 20.80 -4.11 -2.09
CA LEU A 107 21.02 -2.78 -1.56
C LEU A 107 20.47 -2.74 -0.14
N PRO A 108 21.18 -2.13 0.83
CA PRO A 108 20.64 -1.88 2.16
C PRO A 108 19.30 -1.15 2.10
N ALA A 109 18.36 -1.53 2.98
CA ALA A 109 17.01 -0.97 2.93
C ALA A 109 17.00 0.55 3.13
N TYR A 110 17.86 1.06 4.04
CA TYR A 110 18.04 2.49 4.26
C TYR A 110 18.44 3.25 2.98
N GLU A 111 19.37 2.68 2.22
CA GLU A 111 19.85 3.29 0.97
C GLU A 111 18.78 3.21 -0.11
N TYR A 112 18.09 2.07 -0.22
CA TYR A 112 16.94 1.91 -1.10
C TYR A 112 15.87 2.98 -0.87
N ILE A 113 15.47 3.17 0.39
CA ILE A 113 14.43 4.14 0.77
C ILE A 113 14.88 5.56 0.45
N THR A 114 16.16 5.87 0.66
CA THR A 114 16.74 7.18 0.33
C THR A 114 16.75 7.44 -1.19
N LEU A 115 17.16 6.45 -1.99
CA LEU A 115 17.14 6.56 -3.45
C LEU A 115 15.71 6.67 -3.99
N MET A 116 14.79 5.88 -3.43
CA MET A 116 13.36 5.95 -3.73
C MET A 116 12.81 7.35 -3.42
N GLN A 117 13.13 7.90 -2.26
CA GLN A 117 12.70 9.25 -1.89
C GLN A 117 13.19 10.29 -2.89
N ARG A 118 14.49 10.31 -3.20
CA ARG A 118 15.04 11.24 -4.18
C ARG A 118 14.38 11.10 -5.54
N TRP A 119 14.11 9.87 -5.97
CA TRP A 119 13.43 9.59 -7.22
C TRP A 119 11.98 10.10 -7.22
N ILE A 120 11.18 9.80 -6.19
CA ILE A 120 9.79 10.27 -6.10
C ILE A 120 9.74 11.80 -6.00
N SER A 121 10.54 12.42 -5.11
CA SER A 121 10.60 13.88 -4.99
C SER A 121 10.97 14.53 -6.32
N GLY A 122 12.00 14.01 -7.01
CA GLY A 122 12.39 14.50 -8.33
C GLY A 122 11.31 14.34 -9.40
N LYS A 123 10.36 13.42 -9.25
CA LYS A 123 9.19 13.31 -10.14
C LYS A 123 8.10 14.30 -9.78
N ILE A 124 7.79 14.45 -8.49
CA ILE A 124 6.76 15.37 -7.99
C ILE A 124 7.16 16.83 -8.24
N ASP A 125 8.45 17.16 -8.13
CA ASP A 125 8.97 18.52 -8.33
C ASP A 125 9.15 18.87 -9.83
N ASP A 126 9.09 17.87 -10.71
CA ASP A 126 9.22 18.08 -12.16
C ASP A 126 7.89 18.53 -12.76
N THR A 127 7.80 19.84 -13.06
CA THR A 127 6.61 20.47 -13.66
C THR A 127 6.20 19.90 -15.01
N SER A 128 7.07 19.16 -15.71
CA SER A 128 6.71 18.45 -16.95
C SER A 128 5.96 17.13 -16.69
N ILE A 129 6.02 16.62 -15.47
CA ILE A 129 5.36 15.39 -15.02
C ILE A 129 4.17 15.71 -14.11
N PHE A 130 4.37 16.65 -13.18
CA PHE A 130 3.35 17.18 -12.26
C PHE A 130 3.19 18.69 -12.50
N PRO A 131 2.35 19.11 -13.46
CA PRO A 131 2.07 20.51 -13.71
C PRO A 131 1.54 21.22 -12.46
N THR A 132 1.98 22.45 -12.23
CA THR A 132 1.59 23.27 -11.06
C THR A 132 0.99 24.63 -11.45
N ASP A 133 0.93 24.94 -12.75
CA ASP A 133 0.29 26.17 -13.22
C ASP A 133 -1.23 26.07 -13.10
N ALA A 134 -1.80 26.88 -12.20
CA ALA A 134 -3.24 26.93 -11.96
C ALA A 134 -4.04 27.31 -13.22
N ASN A 135 -3.46 28.03 -14.18
CA ASN A 135 -4.14 28.39 -15.43
C ASN A 135 -4.32 27.19 -16.37
N GLY A 136 -3.51 26.14 -16.21
CA GLY A 136 -3.58 24.92 -17.00
C GLY A 136 -4.63 23.92 -16.50
N VAL A 137 -5.17 24.09 -15.30
CA VAL A 137 -6.03 23.08 -14.64
C VAL A 137 -7.37 22.94 -15.36
N SER A 138 -7.73 21.70 -15.70
CA SER A 138 -9.02 21.34 -16.30
C SER A 138 -9.96 20.69 -15.29
N TYR A 139 -11.18 20.40 -15.73
CA TYR A 139 -12.23 19.75 -14.95
C TYR A 139 -12.85 18.58 -15.70
N SER A 140 -13.44 17.64 -14.95
CA SER A 140 -14.14 16.51 -15.56
C SER A 140 -15.39 16.97 -16.31
N HIS A 141 -15.60 16.37 -17.48
CA HIS A 141 -16.79 16.61 -18.29
C HIS A 141 -18.06 16.19 -17.53
N ASN A 142 -19.07 17.07 -17.47
CA ASN A 142 -20.37 16.75 -16.90
C ASN A 142 -21.42 16.61 -18.03
N PRO A 143 -21.85 15.39 -18.36
CA PRO A 143 -22.84 15.14 -19.43
C PRO A 143 -24.17 15.86 -19.25
N SER A 144 -24.51 16.29 -18.02
CA SER A 144 -25.74 17.03 -17.74
C SER A 144 -25.65 18.54 -18.00
N VAL A 145 -24.44 19.07 -18.20
CA VAL A 145 -24.18 20.50 -18.46
C VAL A 145 -23.70 20.73 -19.89
N THR A 146 -22.94 19.78 -20.44
CA THR A 146 -22.35 19.87 -21.79
C THR A 146 -22.77 18.68 -22.64
N ASN A 147 -23.52 18.94 -23.71
CA ASN A 147 -24.00 17.91 -24.65
C ASN A 147 -22.94 17.49 -25.68
N SER A 148 -21.84 18.25 -25.81
CA SER A 148 -20.74 17.95 -26.72
C SER A 148 -19.80 16.91 -26.10
N PRO A 149 -19.65 15.71 -26.69
CA PRO A 149 -18.69 14.72 -26.19
C PRO A 149 -17.27 15.29 -26.22
N LEU A 150 -16.44 14.88 -25.24
CA LEU A 150 -15.06 15.35 -25.08
C LEU A 150 -14.23 15.23 -26.37
N SER A 151 -14.52 14.21 -27.18
CA SER A 151 -13.90 13.97 -28.50
C SER A 151 -14.15 15.06 -29.55
N GLN A 152 -15.15 15.94 -29.37
CA GLN A 152 -15.40 17.09 -30.25
C GLN A 152 -14.59 18.33 -29.87
N LEU A 153 -13.99 18.36 -28.67
CA LEU A 153 -13.11 19.45 -28.23
C LEU A 153 -11.65 19.19 -28.62
N THR A 154 -11.33 17.97 -29.04
CA THR A 154 -10.01 17.56 -29.55
C THR A 154 -10.01 17.60 -31.07
N ASN A 155 -8.89 18.02 -31.67
CA ASN A 155 -8.78 18.02 -33.14
C ASN A 155 -8.92 16.59 -33.70
N PRO A 156 -9.60 16.40 -34.84
CA PRO A 156 -9.71 15.09 -35.47
C PRO A 156 -8.31 14.49 -35.75
N GLY A 157 -8.04 13.31 -35.20
CA GLY A 157 -6.76 12.61 -35.36
C GLY A 157 -5.72 12.89 -34.27
N GLU A 158 -6.01 13.78 -33.31
CA GLU A 158 -5.14 14.03 -32.19
C GLU A 158 -5.30 12.94 -31.12
N LYS A 159 -4.19 12.33 -30.68
CA LYS A 159 -4.21 11.32 -29.61
C LYS A 159 -4.71 11.98 -28.32
N ASP A 160 -5.69 11.35 -27.68
CA ASP A 160 -6.22 11.77 -26.39
C ASP A 160 -5.69 10.84 -25.28
N TRP A 161 -5.45 11.40 -24.10
CA TRP A 161 -5.01 10.65 -22.91
C TRP A 161 -5.47 11.34 -21.63
N VAL A 162 -5.45 10.58 -20.54
CA VAL A 162 -5.87 11.08 -19.22
C VAL A 162 -4.93 12.19 -18.74
N GLY A 163 -5.48 13.38 -18.49
CA GLY A 163 -4.74 14.53 -17.97
C GLY A 163 -4.16 15.47 -19.04
N LYS A 164 -4.34 15.16 -20.33
CA LYS A 164 -3.87 16.02 -21.42
C LYS A 164 -4.31 17.48 -21.27
N ARG A 165 -5.57 17.71 -20.89
CA ARG A 165 -6.14 19.06 -20.75
C ARG A 165 -5.60 19.83 -19.56
N SER A 166 -5.07 19.13 -18.55
CA SER A 166 -4.36 19.74 -17.43
C SER A 166 -2.83 19.71 -17.60
N GLY A 167 -2.33 19.39 -18.80
CA GLY A 167 -0.91 19.42 -19.12
C GLY A 167 -0.10 18.21 -18.66
N PHE A 168 -0.75 17.14 -18.16
CA PHE A 168 -0.03 15.92 -17.75
C PHE A 168 0.50 15.17 -18.98
N PRO A 169 1.69 14.55 -18.89
CA PRO A 169 2.29 13.82 -20.01
C PRO A 169 1.56 12.49 -20.28
N GLU A 170 1.74 11.93 -21.49
CA GLU A 170 1.09 10.68 -21.91
C GLU A 170 1.38 9.49 -20.97
N ASN A 171 2.60 9.43 -20.41
CA ASN A 171 3.04 8.37 -19.52
C ASN A 171 2.74 8.65 -18.03
N PHE A 172 1.98 9.70 -17.70
CA PHE A 172 1.72 10.11 -16.32
C PHE A 172 1.18 8.99 -15.44
N ILE A 173 0.22 8.21 -15.95
CA ILE A 173 -0.37 7.07 -15.23
C ILE A 173 0.68 6.00 -14.91
N GLU A 174 1.58 5.69 -15.85
CA GLU A 174 2.65 4.71 -15.66
C GLU A 174 3.68 5.16 -14.62
N VAL A 175 3.98 6.47 -14.62
CA VAL A 175 4.83 7.10 -13.59
C VAL A 175 4.16 6.97 -12.22
N CYS A 176 2.88 7.29 -12.10
CA CYS A 176 2.13 7.17 -10.84
C CYS A 176 2.08 5.73 -10.33
N GLN A 177 1.80 4.75 -11.19
CA GLN A 177 1.84 3.33 -10.84
C GLN A 177 3.22 2.92 -10.31
N THR A 178 4.29 3.45 -10.92
CA THR A 178 5.65 3.18 -10.46
C THR A 178 5.90 3.79 -9.09
N ILE A 179 5.44 5.01 -8.84
CA ILE A 179 5.49 5.65 -7.51
C ILE A 179 4.75 4.80 -6.47
N PHE A 180 3.52 4.36 -6.75
CA PHE A 180 2.76 3.51 -5.82
C PHE A 180 3.44 2.16 -5.54
N ARG A 181 4.00 1.49 -6.56
CA ARG A 181 4.82 0.27 -6.36
C ARG A 181 5.99 0.51 -5.40
N GLN A 182 6.69 1.63 -5.55
CA GLN A 182 7.83 1.98 -4.71
C GLN A 182 7.38 2.26 -3.27
N MET A 183 6.29 3.00 -3.08
CA MET A 183 5.70 3.26 -1.76
C MET A 183 5.25 1.96 -1.08
N PHE A 184 4.60 1.05 -1.81
CA PHE A 184 4.18 -0.26 -1.27
C PHE A 184 5.35 -1.08 -0.75
N ARG A 185 6.50 -1.11 -1.46
CA ARG A 185 7.70 -1.82 -1.01
C ARG A 185 8.23 -1.28 0.31
N VAL A 186 8.17 0.03 0.51
CA VAL A 186 8.60 0.65 1.77
C VAL A 186 7.61 0.36 2.88
N TYR A 187 6.29 0.46 2.65
CA TYR A 187 5.31 -0.01 3.63
C TYR A 187 5.57 -1.45 4.04
N ALA A 188 5.73 -2.37 3.07
CA ALA A 188 6.03 -3.76 3.37
C ALA A 188 7.28 -3.91 4.24
N HIS A 189 8.35 -3.18 3.93
CA HIS A 189 9.56 -3.16 4.76
C HIS A 189 9.28 -2.64 6.19
N LEU A 190 8.50 -1.58 6.36
CA LEU A 190 8.11 -1.08 7.69
C LEU A 190 7.40 -2.16 8.51
N TYR A 191 6.51 -2.94 7.91
CA TYR A 191 5.82 -4.04 8.61
C TYR A 191 6.75 -5.22 8.91
N TRP A 192 7.54 -5.66 7.92
CA TRP A 192 8.38 -6.84 8.05
C TRP A 192 9.58 -6.63 8.97
N ALA A 193 10.19 -5.44 8.97
CA ALA A 193 11.42 -5.17 9.70
C ALA A 193 11.22 -4.26 10.93
N HIS A 194 10.25 -3.34 10.90
CA HIS A 194 10.19 -2.24 11.87
C HIS A 194 8.86 -2.10 12.62
N PHE A 195 7.94 -3.07 12.46
CA PHE A 195 6.62 -2.96 13.10
C PHE A 195 6.73 -2.95 14.63
N ILE A 196 7.56 -3.82 15.21
CA ILE A 196 7.75 -3.88 16.66
C ILE A 196 8.65 -2.72 17.10
N GLU A 197 9.87 -2.67 16.57
CA GLU A 197 10.85 -1.62 16.80
C GLU A 197 10.96 -0.72 15.55
N PRO A 198 10.46 0.53 15.57
CA PRO A 198 9.98 1.28 16.74
C PRO A 198 8.46 1.39 16.85
N PHE A 199 7.67 1.05 15.82
CA PHE A 199 6.30 1.56 15.71
C PHE A 199 5.37 1.07 16.83
N TYR A 200 5.43 -0.21 17.20
CA TYR A 200 4.64 -0.74 18.30
C TYR A 200 5.08 -0.15 19.64
N HIS A 201 6.39 -0.08 19.90
CA HIS A 201 6.91 0.48 21.16
C HIS A 201 6.62 1.98 21.33
N LEU A 202 6.50 2.73 20.23
CA LEU A 202 6.12 4.13 20.23
C LEU A 202 4.59 4.35 20.20
N ASN A 203 3.77 3.29 20.22
CA ASN A 203 2.32 3.36 20.05
C ASN A 203 1.87 4.05 18.75
N LEU A 204 2.62 3.82 17.66
CA LEU A 204 2.36 4.34 16.31
C LEU A 204 1.77 3.28 15.37
N GLU A 205 1.55 2.05 15.85
CA GLU A 205 1.07 0.93 15.04
C GLU A 205 -0.30 1.21 14.42
N LYS A 206 -1.21 1.88 15.15
CA LYS A 206 -2.55 2.20 14.64
C LYS A 206 -2.52 3.26 13.53
N GLN A 207 -1.60 4.22 13.64
CA GLN A 207 -1.37 5.26 12.64
C GLN A 207 -0.78 4.63 11.38
N LEU A 208 0.22 3.74 11.53
CA LEU A 208 0.80 2.98 10.43
C LEU A 208 -0.27 2.13 9.72
N ASN A 209 -1.10 1.41 10.49
CA ASN A 209 -2.22 0.63 9.97
C ASN A 209 -3.20 1.51 9.18
N SER A 210 -3.57 2.67 9.71
CA SER A 210 -4.57 3.56 9.08
C SER A 210 -4.08 4.18 7.80
N CYS A 211 -2.83 4.64 7.77
CA CYS A 211 -2.22 5.15 6.55
C CYS A 211 -2.03 4.03 5.51
N PHE A 212 -1.60 2.84 5.91
CA PHE A 212 -1.40 1.74 4.97
C PHE A 212 -2.72 1.18 4.42
N SER A 213 -3.74 1.02 5.27
CA SER A 213 -5.09 0.63 4.86
C SER A 213 -5.69 1.62 3.85
N HIS A 214 -5.57 2.93 4.13
CA HIS A 214 -5.99 3.97 3.19
C HIS A 214 -5.17 3.95 1.89
N PHE A 215 -3.86 3.70 1.97
CA PHE A 215 -3.00 3.54 0.80
C PHE A 215 -3.45 2.37 -0.08
N ILE A 216 -3.71 1.19 0.49
CA ILE A 216 -4.15 0.00 -0.24
C ILE A 216 -5.51 0.22 -0.91
N LEU A 217 -6.49 0.78 -0.17
CA LEU A 217 -7.81 1.07 -0.72
C LEU A 217 -7.73 2.06 -1.88
N THR A 218 -6.95 3.14 -1.73
CA THR A 218 -6.73 4.11 -2.81
C THR A 218 -6.01 3.47 -4.00
N ALA A 219 -4.93 2.74 -3.75
CA ALA A 219 -4.11 2.15 -4.80
C ALA A 219 -4.90 1.14 -5.63
N CYS A 220 -5.75 0.33 -4.99
CA CYS A 220 -6.62 -0.60 -5.69
C CYS A 220 -7.74 0.15 -6.45
N ALA A 221 -8.39 1.12 -5.81
CA ALA A 221 -9.49 1.88 -6.42
C ALA A 221 -9.06 2.62 -7.70
N LEU A 222 -7.84 3.17 -7.71
CA LEU A 222 -7.25 3.90 -8.84
C LEU A 222 -6.43 3.04 -9.80
N ASP A 223 -6.41 1.71 -9.64
CA ASP A 223 -5.61 0.78 -10.46
C ASP A 223 -4.09 1.09 -10.47
N MET A 224 -3.60 1.57 -9.32
CA MET A 224 -2.17 1.85 -9.10
C MET A 224 -1.37 0.62 -8.67
N LEU A 225 -2.04 -0.36 -8.04
CA LEU A 225 -1.47 -1.66 -7.67
C LEU A 225 -2.39 -2.80 -8.12
N LYS A 226 -1.78 -3.81 -8.74
CA LYS A 226 -2.39 -5.06 -9.17
C LYS A 226 -2.23 -6.14 -8.10
N PRO A 227 -3.07 -7.20 -8.11
CA PRO A 227 -3.00 -8.27 -7.10
C PRO A 227 -1.62 -8.89 -6.92
N GLN A 228 -0.87 -9.09 -8.02
CA GLN A 228 0.46 -9.70 -7.97
C GLN A 228 1.51 -8.81 -7.28
N GLU A 229 1.26 -7.50 -7.19
CA GLU A 229 2.14 -6.56 -6.52
C GLU A 229 1.90 -6.55 -5.00
N LEU A 230 0.69 -6.91 -4.56
CA LEU A 230 0.23 -6.92 -3.17
C LEU A 230 0.69 -8.15 -2.37
N GLU A 231 1.14 -9.20 -3.05
CA GLU A 231 1.52 -10.50 -2.46
C GLU A 231 2.35 -10.42 -1.17
N PRO A 232 3.39 -9.56 -1.05
CA PRO A 232 4.17 -9.40 0.18
C PRO A 232 3.38 -9.06 1.44
N MET A 233 2.22 -8.43 1.28
CA MET A 233 1.34 -7.99 2.37
C MET A 233 -0.06 -8.62 2.27
N GLN A 234 -0.24 -9.62 1.41
CA GLN A 234 -1.52 -10.32 1.22
C GLN A 234 -2.13 -10.82 2.54
N PRO A 235 -1.36 -11.40 3.49
CA PRO A 235 -1.95 -11.90 4.73
C PRO A 235 -2.57 -10.79 5.60
N LEU A 236 -2.04 -9.56 5.56
CA LEU A 236 -2.63 -8.41 6.26
C LEU A 236 -3.89 -7.89 5.54
N ILE A 237 -3.86 -7.89 4.20
CA ILE A 237 -5.03 -7.54 3.36
C ILE A 237 -6.19 -8.51 3.63
N ASP A 238 -5.90 -9.81 3.70
CA ASP A 238 -6.88 -10.85 4.02
C ASP A 238 -7.48 -10.65 5.41
N LEU A 239 -6.63 -10.38 6.41
CA LEU A 239 -7.06 -10.08 7.77
C LEU A 239 -7.99 -8.85 7.82
N TRP A 240 -7.64 -7.79 7.10
CA TRP A 240 -8.45 -6.56 7.04
C TRP A 240 -9.75 -6.72 6.25
N ALA A 241 -9.80 -7.61 5.27
CA ALA A 241 -11.05 -7.98 4.62
C ALA A 241 -11.96 -8.78 5.57
N ALA A 242 -11.42 -9.78 6.26
CA ALA A 242 -12.17 -10.63 7.18
C ALA A 242 -12.68 -9.88 8.43
N ASN A 243 -11.93 -8.89 8.93
CA ASN A 243 -12.33 -8.09 10.10
C ASN A 243 -13.22 -6.89 9.76
N GLY A 244 -13.57 -6.70 8.48
CA GLY A 244 -14.45 -5.63 8.01
C GLY A 244 -13.78 -4.26 7.85
N THR A 245 -12.46 -4.15 7.97
CA THR A 245 -11.73 -2.92 7.65
C THR A 245 -11.86 -2.59 6.16
N PHE A 246 -11.69 -3.59 5.29
CA PHE A 246 -11.94 -3.44 3.86
C PHE A 246 -13.40 -3.77 3.58
N PRO A 247 -14.20 -2.81 3.11
CA PRO A 247 -15.63 -3.04 2.91
C PRO A 247 -15.88 -3.93 1.68
N PRO A 248 -16.93 -4.78 1.72
CA PRO A 248 -17.40 -5.49 0.54
C PRO A 248 -17.68 -4.54 -0.62
N GLY A 249 -17.27 -4.93 -1.84
CA GLY A 249 -17.37 -4.10 -3.05
C GLY A 249 -16.19 -3.15 -3.28
N SER A 250 -15.20 -3.12 -2.40
CA SER A 250 -13.90 -2.51 -2.70
C SER A 250 -13.00 -3.50 -3.44
N LYS A 251 -12.21 -3.02 -4.42
CA LYS A 251 -11.25 -3.87 -5.14
C LYS A 251 -10.25 -4.58 -4.20
N ALA A 252 -9.85 -3.92 -3.10
CA ALA A 252 -8.97 -4.52 -2.10
C ALA A 252 -9.62 -5.72 -1.39
N TYR A 253 -10.93 -5.65 -1.11
CA TYR A 253 -11.70 -6.78 -0.59
C TYR A 253 -11.81 -7.91 -1.62
N ASP A 254 -12.01 -7.58 -2.89
CA ASP A 254 -12.12 -8.57 -3.97
C ASP A 254 -10.78 -9.30 -4.23
N TYR A 255 -9.65 -8.66 -3.93
CA TYR A 255 -8.32 -9.27 -4.01
C TYR A 255 -7.96 -10.13 -2.78
N ALA A 256 -8.78 -10.12 -1.73
CA ALA A 256 -8.50 -10.80 -0.47
C ALA A 256 -8.93 -12.27 -0.48
N ASN A 257 -8.11 -13.13 0.13
CA ASN A 257 -8.49 -14.49 0.47
C ASN A 257 -9.21 -14.52 1.83
N GLN A 258 -10.54 -14.49 1.79
CA GLN A 258 -11.37 -14.43 3.00
C GLN A 258 -11.13 -15.59 3.97
N ARG A 259 -10.92 -16.82 3.44
CA ARG A 259 -10.66 -18.01 4.28
C ARG A 259 -9.36 -17.86 5.08
N ALA A 260 -8.34 -17.27 4.48
CA ALA A 260 -7.08 -17.00 5.17
C ALA A 260 -7.24 -15.91 6.23
N GLY A 261 -7.99 -14.84 5.93
CA GLY A 261 -8.29 -13.78 6.90
C GLY A 261 -9.07 -14.28 8.12
N GLU A 262 -10.10 -15.09 7.91
CA GLU A 262 -10.87 -15.74 8.98
C GLU A 262 -9.97 -16.63 9.85
N ARG A 263 -9.04 -17.34 9.24
CA ARG A 263 -8.08 -18.17 9.98
C ARG A 263 -7.15 -17.32 10.86
N LEU A 264 -6.66 -16.18 10.38
CA LEU A 264 -5.87 -15.25 11.18
C LEU A 264 -6.66 -14.67 12.36
N MET A 265 -7.94 -14.34 12.15
CA MET A 265 -8.84 -13.88 13.21
C MET A 265 -9.03 -14.94 14.30
N GLN A 266 -9.20 -16.21 13.92
CA GLN A 266 -9.33 -17.31 14.88
C GLN A 266 -8.06 -17.48 15.72
N LEU A 267 -6.88 -17.39 15.11
CA LEU A 267 -5.60 -17.52 15.83
C LEU A 267 -5.39 -16.41 16.88
N ALA A 268 -5.85 -15.19 16.59
CA ALA A 268 -5.77 -14.07 17.52
C ALA A 268 -6.68 -14.25 18.75
N ASN A 269 -7.85 -14.89 18.60
CA ASN A 269 -8.77 -15.16 19.70
C ASN A 269 -8.33 -16.32 20.61
N VAL A 270 -7.48 -17.23 20.12
CA VAL A 270 -6.94 -18.34 20.91
C VAL A 270 -5.74 -17.91 21.76
N THR A 271 -5.13 -16.77 21.45
CA THR A 271 -3.96 -16.22 22.16
C THR A 271 -4.32 -15.09 23.14
N ALA A 272 -5.61 -14.81 23.35
CA ALA A 272 -6.13 -13.79 24.26
C ALA A 272 -6.57 -14.37 25.61
#